data_AF-A0A0S3TMR2-F1
#
_entry.id   AF-A0A0S3TMR2-F1
#
_cell.length_a   1.000
_cell.length_b   1.000
_cell.length_c   1.000
_cell.angle_alpha   90.00
_cell.angle_beta   90.00
_cell.angle_gamma   90.00
#
_symmetry.space_group_name_H-M   'P 1'
#
loop_
_entity.id
_entity.type
_entity.pdbx_description
1 polymer ?
#
loop_
_entity_poly.entity_id
_entity_poly.type
_entity_poly.pdbx_seq_one_letter_code
_entity_poly.pdbx_strand_id
1 'polypeptide(L)' 'MYSKEIEEFFHTQLVKYGVDYQRAAQVAHILASGKPDELLSEKEIQIAEEVCREWLRQYKRYKHLTSLLREHKRL' A
#
# COMPACT_ATOMS: atom_id res chain seq x y z
N MET A 1 16.71 0.27 -10.01
CA MET A 1 16.86 -1.16 -10.34
C MET A 1 15.58 -1.83 -9.88
N TYR A 2 14.83 -2.44 -10.79
CA TYR A 2 13.58 -3.12 -10.44
C TYR A 2 13.86 -4.34 -9.57
N SER A 3 13.04 -4.56 -8.53
CA SER A 3 13.16 -5.72 -7.63
C SER A 3 11.83 -6.43 -7.48
N LYS A 4 11.79 -7.71 -7.88
CA LYS A 4 10.61 -8.56 -7.76
C LYS A 4 10.21 -8.80 -6.30
N GLU A 5 11.18 -8.97 -5.41
CA GLU A 5 10.92 -9.13 -3.97
C GLU A 5 10.26 -7.88 -3.37
N ILE A 6 10.68 -6.69 -3.81
CA ILE A 6 10.07 -5.42 -3.39
C ILE A 6 8.66 -5.29 -3.95
N GLU A 7 8.43 -5.68 -5.21
CA GLU A 7 7.09 -5.70 -5.80
C GLU A 7 6.15 -6.63 -5.01
N GLU A 8 6.56 -7.85 -4.74
CA GLU A 8 5.78 -8.83 -3.97
C GLU A 8 5.48 -8.32 -2.55
N PHE A 9 6.45 -7.65 -1.91
CA PHE A 9 6.25 -7.01 -0.62
C PHE A 9 5.17 -5.93 -0.68
N PHE A 10 5.26 -4.98 -1.62
CA PHE A 10 4.27 -3.91 -1.76
C PHE A 10 2.90 -4.46 -2.10
N HIS A 11 2.81 -5.39 -3.05
CA HIS A 11 1.56 -6.02 -3.44
C HIS A 11 0.87 -6.67 -2.23
N THR A 12 1.63 -7.45 -1.45
CA THR A 12 1.14 -8.09 -0.22
C THR A 12 0.63 -7.06 0.77
N GLN A 13 1.37 -5.97 1.04
CA GLN A 13 0.92 -4.94 1.98
C GLN A 13 -0.34 -4.24 1.50
N LEU A 14 -0.43 -3.91 0.21
CA LEU A 14 -1.58 -3.22 -0.37
C LEU A 14 -2.85 -4.08 -0.24
N VAL A 15 -2.78 -5.34 -0.68
CA VAL A 15 -3.90 -6.30 -0.61
C VAL A 15 -4.30 -6.59 0.84
N LYS A 16 -3.33 -6.80 1.74
CA LYS A 16 -3.58 -7.10 3.16
C LYS A 16 -4.48 -6.06 3.83
N TYR A 17 -4.38 -4.79 3.42
CA TYR A 17 -5.17 -3.69 3.97
C TYR A 17 -6.29 -3.25 3.04
N GLY A 18 -6.74 -4.13 2.13
CA GLY A 18 -8.03 -4.00 1.45
C GLY A 18 -7.99 -3.20 0.15
N VAL A 19 -6.82 -2.91 -0.41
CA VAL A 19 -6.72 -2.38 -1.78
C VAL A 19 -7.08 -3.49 -2.76
N ASP A 20 -7.84 -3.15 -3.81
CA ASP A 20 -8.15 -4.06 -4.91
C ASP A 20 -6.89 -4.73 -5.50
N TYR A 21 -6.98 -6.02 -5.81
CA TYR A 21 -5.84 -6.84 -6.20
C TYR A 21 -5.13 -6.32 -7.46
N GLN A 22 -5.89 -5.89 -8.47
CA GLN A 22 -5.33 -5.43 -9.74
C GLN A 22 -4.67 -4.05 -9.57
N ARG A 23 -5.33 -3.15 -8.83
CA ARG A 23 -4.76 -1.83 -8.49
C ARG A 23 -3.50 -1.97 -7.63
N ALA A 24 -3.51 -2.91 -6.68
CA ALA A 24 -2.36 -3.21 -5.85
C ALA A 24 -1.18 -3.72 -6.70
N ALA A 25 -1.43 -4.61 -7.68
CA ALA A 25 -0.38 -5.15 -8.54
C ALA A 25 0.26 -4.04 -9.39
N GLN A 26 -0.57 -3.19 -9.98
CA GLN A 26 -0.09 -2.06 -10.78
C GLN A 26 0.77 -1.10 -9.96
N VAL A 27 0.34 -0.70 -8.76
CA VAL A 27 1.08 0.24 -7.92
C VAL A 27 2.31 -0.39 -7.30
N ALA A 28 2.26 -1.68 -6.93
CA ALA A 28 3.43 -2.41 -6.48
C ALA A 28 4.56 -2.40 -7.52
N HIS A 29 4.20 -2.59 -8.79
CA HIS A 29 5.16 -2.52 -9.90
C HIS A 29 5.81 -1.13 -10.02
N ILE A 30 5.00 -0.06 -9.93
CA ILE A 30 5.47 1.33 -9.96
C ILE A 30 6.45 1.57 -8.81
N LEU A 31 6.08 1.22 -7.58
CA LEU A 31 6.92 1.43 -6.40
C LEU A 31 8.21 0.60 -6.45
N ALA A 32 8.13 -0.65 -6.91
CA ALA A 32 9.28 -1.54 -7.05
C ALA A 32 10.24 -1.15 -8.17
N SER A 33 9.80 -0.33 -9.12
CA SER A 33 10.68 0.23 -10.15
C SER A 33 11.77 1.14 -9.54
N GLY A 34 11.50 1.73 -8.37
CA GLY A 34 12.40 2.66 -7.68
C GLY A 34 12.72 3.91 -8.51
N LYS A 35 11.91 4.21 -9.53
CA LYS A 35 12.04 5.44 -10.30
C LYS A 35 11.66 6.62 -9.39
N PRO A 36 12.42 7.72 -9.45
CA PRO A 36 12.00 8.94 -8.80
C PRO A 36 10.79 9.53 -9.56
N ASP A 37 10.00 10.36 -8.88
CA ASP A 37 8.72 10.85 -9.41
C ASP A 37 8.87 11.60 -10.74
N GLU A 38 10.00 12.27 -10.98
CA GLU A 38 10.26 12.99 -12.24
C GLU A 38 10.36 12.06 -13.47
N LEU A 39 10.55 10.75 -13.25
CA LEU A 39 10.61 9.73 -14.29
C LEU A 39 9.32 8.91 -14.42
N LEU A 40 8.30 9.23 -13.62
CA LEU A 40 6.97 8.66 -13.70
C LEU A 40 6.06 9.55 -14.54
N SER A 41 5.12 8.92 -15.24
CA SER A 41 4.03 9.66 -15.88
C SER A 41 3.06 10.20 -14.83
N GLU A 42 2.36 11.29 -15.15
CA GLU A 42 1.32 11.86 -14.28
C GLU A 42 0.27 10.81 -13.86
N LYS A 43 -0.07 9.90 -14.78
CA LYS A 43 -1.01 8.80 -14.51
C LYS A 43 -0.46 7.79 -13.49
N GLU A 44 0.83 7.44 -13.57
CA GLU A 44 1.49 6.56 -12.61
C GLU A 44 1.56 7.20 -11.22
N ILE A 45 1.89 8.50 -11.16
CA ILE A 45 1.89 9.27 -9.92
C ILE A 45 0.48 9.28 -9.32
N GLN A 46 -0.53 9.67 -10.11
CA GLN A 46 -1.91 9.77 -9.64
C GLN A 46 -2.41 8.43 -9.07
N ILE A 47 -2.23 7.32 -9.80
CA ILE A 47 -2.74 6.02 -9.33
C ILE A 47 -1.98 5.53 -8.10
N ALA A 48 -0.66 5.74 -8.04
CA ALA A 48 0.15 5.37 -6.88
C ALA A 48 -0.31 6.16 -5.65
N GLU A 49 -0.52 7.47 -5.78
CA GLU A 49 -1.01 8.29 -4.68
C GLU A 49 -2.41 7.88 -4.20
N GLU A 50 -3.35 7.64 -5.13
CA GLU A 50 -4.71 7.22 -4.79
C GLU A 50 -4.73 5.92 -3.99
N VAL A 51 -3.98 4.92 -4.46
CA VAL A 51 -3.85 3.61 -3.80
C VAL A 51 -3.14 3.74 -2.45
N CYS A 52 -2.05 4.51 -2.36
CA CYS A 52 -1.35 4.72 -1.11
C CYS A 52 -2.21 5.47 -0.07
N ARG A 53 -3.02 6.44 -0.50
CA ARG A 53 -4.00 7.14 0.38
C ARG A 53 -5.08 6.19 0.88
N GLU A 54 -5.61 5.35 0.01
CA GLU A 54 -6.60 4.32 0.36
C GLU A 54 -6.02 3.33 1.38
N TRP A 55 -4.84 2.78 1.09
CA TRP A 55 -4.11 1.88 1.99
C TRP A 55 -3.88 2.51 3.37
N LEU A 56 -3.40 3.76 3.41
CA LEU A 56 -3.11 4.46 4.66
C LEU A 56 -4.37 4.62 5.52
N ARG A 57 -5.52 4.91 4.91
CA ARG A 57 -6.81 5.02 5.60
C ARG A 57 -7.20 3.70 6.25
N GLN A 58 -7.10 2.59 5.50
CA GLN A 58 -7.46 1.26 6.00
C GLN A 58 -6.48 0.77 7.07
N TYR A 59 -5.19 1.01 6.87
CA TYR A 59 -4.15 0.69 7.85
C TYR A 59 -4.36 1.40 9.19
N LYS A 60 -4.65 2.71 9.15
CA LYS A 60 -4.98 3.50 10.36
C LYS A 60 -6.20 2.93 11.08
N ARG A 61 -7.26 2.59 10.34
CA ARG A 61 -8.45 1.95 10.91
C ARG A 61 -8.13 0.61 11.57
N TYR A 62 -7.39 -0.26 10.88
CA TYR A 62 -6.95 -1.54 11.43
C TYR A 62 -6.13 -1.38 12.72
N LYS A 63 -5.16 -0.45 12.72
CA LYS A 63 -4.35 -0.16 13.91
C LYS A 63 -5.19 0.30 15.09
N HIS A 64 -6.12 1.22 14.85
CA HIS A 64 -7.01 1.72 15.88
C HIS A 64 -7.87 0.61 16.50
N LEU A 65 -8.52 -0.20 15.66
CA LEU A 65 -9.31 -1.36 16.12
C LEU A 65 -8.46 -2.37 16.91
N THR A 66 -7.24 -2.63 16.45
CA THR A 66 -6.33 -3.55 17.14
C THR A 66 -5.90 -2.99 18.51
N SER A 67 -5.70 -1.68 18.63
CA SER A 67 -5.40 -1.03 19.93
C SER A 67 -6.56 -1.23 20.91
N LEU A 68 -7.78 -0.89 20.49
CA LEU A 68 -8.98 -1.03 21.31
C LEU A 68 -9.17 -2.48 21.78
N LEU A 69 -9.00 -3.46 20.89
CA LEU A 69 -9.10 -4.88 21.25
C LEU A 69 -8.02 -5.31 22.26
N ARG A 70 -6.80 -4.76 22.17
CA ARG A 70 -5.74 -5.05 23.14
C ARG A 70 -6.04 -4.44 24.50
N GLU A 71 -6.59 -3.24 24.53
CA GLU A 71 -7.03 -2.58 25.78
C GLU A 71 -8.15 -3.37 26.44
N HIS A 72 -9.16 -3.81 25.68
CA HIS A 72 -10.26 -4.64 26.19
C HIS A 72 -9.80 -6.00 26.71
N LYS A 73 -8.78 -6.64 26.12
CA LYS A 73 -8.25 -7.94 26.56
C LYS A 73 -7.33 -7.87 27.79
N ARG A 74 -6.92 -6.67 28.21
CA ARG A 74 -6.09 -6.45 29.40
C ARG A 74 -6.90 -6.17 30.67
N LEU A 75 -8.22 -6.04 30.53
CA LEU A 75 -9.20 -6.04 31.62
C LEU A 75 -9.73 -7.46 31.84
#